data_AF-A0A9D7N201-F1
#
_entry.id   AF-A0A9D7N201-F1
#
_cell.length_a   1.000
_cell.length_b   1.000
_cell.length_c   1.000
_cell.angle_alpha   90.00
_cell.angle_beta   90.00
_cell.angle_gamma   90.00
#
_symmetry.space_group_name_H-M   'P 1'
#
loop_
_entity.id
_entity.type
_entity.pdbx_description
1 polymer ?
#
loop_
_entity_poly.entity_id
_entity_poly.type
_entity_poly.pdbx_seq_one_letter_code
_entity_poly.pdbx_strand_id
1 'polypeptide(L)'
;MTTAKINFEMDSDVLANAPAFAARHRISLNKLVTTYFASLGRASSDPMPVGGPLTTLLEVSTGKLCIADAARELGLVDGGHVLALMRQNNIPITLGGQTNHFVKTQAEATLDAMRSCMLPMPSRSSSEKKKRAKAAQ
;
A
#
# COMPACT_ATOMS: atom_id res chain seq x y z
N MET A 1 4.85 12.84 34.67
CA MET A 1 3.73 11.96 34.25
C MET A 1 2.51 12.85 34.06
N THR A 2 2.01 12.96 32.84
CA THR A 2 0.80 13.73 32.54
C THR A 2 -0.41 12.84 32.77
N THR A 3 -1.32 13.24 33.64
CA THR A 3 -2.59 12.56 33.89
C THR A 3 -3.70 13.28 33.12
N ALA A 4 -4.43 12.55 32.28
CA ALA A 4 -5.59 13.07 31.56
C ALA A 4 -6.87 12.51 32.19
N LYS A 5 -7.89 13.37 32.33
CA LYS A 5 -9.23 12.97 32.79
C LYS A 5 -10.17 12.93 31.60
N ILE A 6 -10.85 11.80 31.40
CA ILE A 6 -11.82 11.61 30.31
C ILE A 6 -13.21 11.46 30.95
N ASN A 7 -14.17 12.26 30.52
CA ASN A 7 -15.57 12.17 30.95
C ASN A 7 -16.39 11.53 29.82
N PHE A 8 -17.31 10.64 30.17
CA PHE A 8 -18.20 9.96 29.23
C PHE A 8 -19.64 10.19 29.63
N GLU A 9 -20.49 10.44 28.64
CA GLU A 9 -21.94 10.36 28.80
C GLU A 9 -22.38 8.97 28.31
N MET A 10 -23.14 8.26 29.14
CA MET A 10 -23.66 6.93 28.84
C MET A 10 -25.07 6.83 29.38
N ASP A 11 -25.90 6.01 28.73
CA ASP A 11 -27.23 5.71 29.21
C ASP A 11 -27.18 5.03 30.59
N SER A 12 -28.10 5.42 31.47
CA SER A 12 -28.18 4.93 32.86
C SER A 12 -28.30 3.41 32.93
N ASP A 13 -29.02 2.81 31.98
CA ASP A 13 -29.29 1.38 31.95
C ASP A 13 -28.04 0.57 31.60
N VAL A 14 -27.17 1.13 30.76
CA VAL A 14 -25.88 0.51 30.41
C VAL A 14 -24.92 0.62 31.60
N LEU A 15 -24.91 1.77 32.29
CA LEU A 15 -24.07 1.99 33.47
C LEU A 15 -24.42 1.05 34.62
N ALA A 16 -25.70 0.70 34.79
CA ALA A 16 -26.15 -0.24 35.81
C ALA A 16 -25.62 -1.68 35.56
N ASN A 17 -25.50 -2.08 34.29
CA ASN A 17 -25.10 -3.43 33.90
C ASN A 17 -23.58 -3.60 33.74
N ALA A 18 -22.85 -2.52 33.44
CA ALA A 18 -21.42 -2.56 33.17
C ALA A 18 -20.55 -3.10 34.34
N PRO A 19 -20.81 -2.76 35.63
CA PRO A 19 -20.07 -3.32 36.76
C PRO A 19 -20.25 -4.83 36.92
N ALA A 20 -21.48 -5.33 36.70
CA ALA A 20 -21.78 -6.75 36.77
C ALA A 20 -21.03 -7.54 35.68
N PHE A 21 -20.96 -6.98 34.47
CA PHE A 21 -20.17 -7.54 33.38
C PHE A 21 -18.67 -7.57 33.73
N ALA A 22 -18.12 -6.46 34.23
CA ALA A 22 -16.71 -6.37 34.60
C ALA A 22 -16.34 -7.39 35.72
N ALA A 23 -17.22 -7.53 36.72
CA ALA A 23 -17.07 -8.48 37.81
C ALA A 23 -17.04 -9.95 37.34
N ARG A 24 -17.91 -10.32 36.37
CA ARG A 24 -17.91 -11.68 35.77
C ARG A 24 -16.57 -12.04 35.13
N HIS A 25 -15.88 -11.07 34.56
CA HIS A 25 -14.57 -11.26 33.93
C HIS A 25 -13.38 -10.99 34.87
N ARG A 26 -13.62 -10.73 36.17
CA ARG A 26 -12.59 -10.37 37.18
C ARG A 26 -11.74 -9.16 36.77
N ILE A 27 -12.32 -8.21 36.05
CA ILE A 27 -11.64 -7.00 35.57
C ILE A 27 -12.39 -5.77 36.13
N SER A 28 -11.69 -4.67 36.42
CA SER A 28 -12.34 -3.42 36.80
C SER A 28 -12.83 -2.66 35.57
N LEU A 29 -13.92 -1.91 35.72
CA LEU A 29 -14.47 -1.10 34.63
C LEU A 29 -13.40 -0.17 34.03
N ASN A 30 -12.63 0.51 34.88
CA ASN A 30 -11.52 1.36 34.45
C ASN A 30 -10.47 0.59 33.63
N LYS A 31 -10.13 -0.64 34.05
CA LYS A 31 -9.16 -1.46 33.31
C LYS A 31 -9.72 -1.87 31.94
N LEU A 32 -11.01 -2.18 31.86
CA LEU A 32 -11.70 -2.52 30.61
C LEU A 32 -11.67 -1.33 29.63
N VAL A 33 -12.01 -0.13 30.13
CA VAL A 33 -11.96 1.12 29.37
C VAL A 33 -10.53 1.43 28.91
N THR A 34 -9.53 1.32 29.80
CA THR A 34 -8.13 1.54 29.44
C THR A 34 -7.63 0.51 28.41
N THR A 35 -8.01 -0.77 28.53
CA THR A 35 -7.66 -1.78 27.52
C THR A 35 -8.31 -1.50 26.17
N TYR A 36 -9.55 -1.00 26.17
CA TYR A 36 -10.24 -0.61 24.95
C TYR A 36 -9.55 0.58 24.29
N PHE A 37 -9.21 1.63 25.03
CA PHE A 37 -8.43 2.75 24.49
C PHE A 37 -7.04 2.32 24.01
N ALA A 38 -6.37 1.42 24.72
CA ALA A 38 -5.11 0.86 24.26
C ALA A 38 -5.29 0.07 22.95
N SER A 39 -6.42 -0.63 22.77
CA SER A 39 -6.73 -1.35 21.54
C SER A 39 -7.04 -0.42 20.36
N LEU A 40 -7.79 0.68 20.59
CA LEU A 40 -8.04 1.71 19.59
C LEU A 40 -6.76 2.46 19.22
N GLY A 41 -5.93 2.75 20.22
CA GLY A 41 -4.60 3.34 20.05
C GLY A 41 -3.71 2.44 19.19
N ARG A 42 -3.66 1.12 19.48
CA ARG A 42 -2.92 0.16 18.64
C ARG A 42 -3.50 0.01 17.24
N ALA A 43 -4.82 -0.02 17.07
CA ALA A 43 -5.43 -0.08 15.74
C ALA A 43 -5.13 1.15 14.87
N SER A 44 -4.84 2.29 15.49
CA SER A 44 -4.45 3.53 14.80
C SER A 44 -2.93 3.79 14.80
N SER A 45 -2.17 3.14 15.67
CA SER A 45 -0.72 3.29 15.83
C SER A 45 0.10 2.10 15.36
N ASP A 46 -0.52 0.98 14.97
CA ASP A 46 0.19 -0.10 14.31
C ASP A 46 0.53 0.42 12.90
N PRO A 47 1.81 0.65 12.56
CA PRO A 47 2.21 0.51 11.18
C PRO A 47 1.81 -0.92 10.80
N MET A 48 0.80 -1.02 9.93
CA MET A 48 0.44 -2.27 9.28
C MET A 48 1.74 -2.98 8.92
N PRO A 49 1.94 -4.27 9.28
CA PRO A 49 3.22 -4.95 9.14
C PRO A 49 3.75 -4.70 7.73
N VAL A 50 4.85 -3.95 7.66
CA VAL A 50 5.49 -3.56 6.42
C VAL A 50 5.89 -4.85 5.71
N GLY A 51 5.15 -5.23 4.67
CA GLY A 51 5.47 -6.40 3.83
C GLY A 51 4.41 -7.50 3.73
N GLY A 52 3.12 -7.20 3.92
CA GLY A 52 2.04 -8.14 3.57
C GLY A 52 1.50 -7.90 2.16
N PRO A 53 1.00 -8.92 1.44
CA PRO A 53 0.41 -8.69 0.12
C PRO A 53 -0.77 -7.70 0.17
N LEU A 54 -1.49 -7.64 1.29
CA LEU A 54 -2.58 -6.69 1.50
C LEU A 54 -2.10 -5.23 1.66
N THR A 55 -0.93 -4.98 2.27
CA THR A 55 -0.39 -3.61 2.42
C THR A 55 -0.08 -3.02 1.05
N THR A 56 0.61 -3.79 0.21
CA THR A 56 0.98 -3.39 -1.15
C THR A 56 -0.27 -3.10 -1.99
N LEU A 57 -1.33 -3.92 -1.87
CA LEU A 57 -2.59 -3.67 -2.59
C LEU A 57 -3.33 -2.41 -2.09
N LEU A 58 -3.27 -2.10 -0.80
CA LEU A 58 -3.83 -0.84 -0.25
C LEU A 58 -3.01 0.39 -0.67
N GLU A 59 -1.70 0.27 -0.77
CA GLU A 59 -0.82 1.34 -1.29
C GLU A 59 -1.08 1.61 -2.77
N VAL A 60 -1.38 0.57 -3.55
CA VAL A 60 -1.85 0.72 -4.94
C VAL A 60 -3.21 1.39 -4.98
N SER A 61 -4.16 0.95 -4.15
CA SER A 61 -5.51 1.55 -4.07
C SER A 61 -5.46 3.04 -3.74
N THR A 62 -4.58 3.43 -2.83
CA THR A 62 -4.39 4.83 -2.42
C THR A 62 -3.52 5.64 -3.39
N GLY A 63 -3.02 5.03 -4.46
CA GLY A 63 -2.17 5.68 -5.47
C GLY A 63 -0.75 6.03 -4.98
N LYS A 64 -0.32 5.48 -3.84
CA LYS A 64 1.03 5.66 -3.30
C LYS A 64 2.06 4.80 -4.02
N LEU A 65 1.63 3.64 -4.49
CA LEU A 65 2.48 2.67 -5.19
C LEU A 65 1.93 2.44 -6.59
N CYS A 66 2.80 2.44 -7.60
CA CYS A 66 2.36 2.15 -8.95
C CYS A 66 2.10 0.64 -9.12
N ILE A 67 1.17 0.28 -10.00
CA ILE A 67 0.76 -1.11 -10.22
C ILE A 67 1.94 -2.01 -10.66
N ALA A 68 2.87 -1.46 -11.45
CA ALA A 68 4.03 -2.20 -11.93
C ALA A 68 5.04 -2.50 -10.80
N ASP A 69 5.27 -1.54 -9.91
CA ASP A 69 6.13 -1.72 -8.73
C ASP A 69 5.50 -2.71 -7.75
N ALA A 70 4.19 -2.62 -7.55
CA ALA A 70 3.44 -3.59 -6.75
C ALA A 70 3.52 -5.01 -7.31
N ALA A 71 3.48 -5.19 -8.64
CA ALA A 71 3.66 -6.50 -9.25
C ALA A 71 5.04 -7.07 -8.93
N ARG A 72 6.09 -6.24 -8.97
CA ARG A 72 7.45 -6.64 -8.61
C ARG A 72 7.59 -7.00 -7.14
N GLU A 73 7.00 -6.21 -6.24
CA GLU A 73 7.04 -6.49 -4.79
C GLU A 73 6.30 -7.77 -4.41
N LEU A 74 5.18 -8.06 -5.09
CA LEU A 74 4.38 -9.25 -4.88
C LEU A 74 4.92 -10.49 -5.62
N GLY A 75 5.98 -10.36 -6.41
CA GLY A 75 6.53 -11.45 -7.22
C GLY A 75 5.58 -11.92 -8.33
N LEU A 76 4.73 -11.03 -8.85
CA LEU A 76 3.75 -11.30 -9.89
C LEU A 76 4.30 -10.99 -11.27
N VAL A 77 3.74 -11.66 -12.28
CA VAL A 77 4.20 -11.54 -13.68
C VAL A 77 3.92 -10.15 -14.24
N ASP A 78 2.76 -9.57 -13.93
CA ASP A 78 2.34 -8.28 -14.44
C ASP A 78 1.33 -7.56 -13.51
N GLY A 79 1.00 -6.33 -13.87
CA GLY A 79 0.00 -5.52 -13.18
C GLY A 79 -1.43 -6.06 -13.27
N GLY A 80 -1.73 -6.91 -14.26
CA GLY A 80 -3.04 -7.56 -14.39
C GLY A 80 -3.36 -8.47 -13.20
N HIS A 81 -2.36 -9.21 -12.72
CA HIS A 81 -2.49 -10.06 -11.54
C HIS A 81 -2.71 -9.25 -10.25
N VAL A 82 -2.10 -8.06 -10.13
CA VAL A 82 -2.32 -7.14 -9.01
C VAL A 82 -3.79 -6.70 -8.98
N LEU A 83 -4.34 -6.29 -10.14
CA LEU A 83 -5.75 -5.88 -10.24
C LEU A 83 -6.72 -7.03 -9.94
N ALA A 84 -6.39 -8.25 -10.35
CA ALA A 84 -7.17 -9.44 -10.02
C ALA A 84 -7.18 -9.70 -8.50
N LEU A 85 -6.04 -9.56 -7.83
CA LEU A 85 -5.93 -9.68 -6.37
C LEU A 85 -6.70 -8.58 -5.64
N MET A 86 -6.64 -7.33 -6.12
CA MET A 86 -7.44 -6.23 -5.55
C MET A 86 -8.93 -6.56 -5.61
N ARG A 87 -9.40 -7.07 -6.76
CA ARG A 87 -10.80 -7.48 -6.93
C ARG A 87 -11.18 -8.62 -5.99
N GLN A 88 -10.35 -9.65 -5.86
CA GLN A 88 -10.60 -10.78 -4.95
C GLN A 88 -10.71 -10.34 -3.48
N ASN A 89 -9.96 -9.31 -3.10
CA ASN A 89 -9.95 -8.77 -1.73
C ASN A 89 -10.94 -7.61 -1.52
N ASN A 90 -11.83 -7.34 -2.50
CA ASN A 90 -12.76 -6.21 -2.48
C ASN A 90 -12.09 -4.85 -2.21
N ILE A 91 -10.83 -4.69 -2.64
CA ILE A 91 -10.10 -3.44 -2.50
C ILE A 91 -10.51 -2.54 -3.67
N PRO A 92 -11.15 -1.38 -3.40
CA PRO A 92 -11.57 -0.49 -4.46
C PRO A 92 -10.35 0.04 -5.19
N ILE A 93 -10.41 0.06 -6.51
CA ILE A 93 -9.45 0.81 -7.32
C ILE A 93 -9.93 2.26 -7.25
N THR A 94 -9.59 2.93 -6.15
CA THR A 94 -9.79 4.37 -6.07
C THR A 94 -8.78 5.01 -7.01
N LEU A 95 -9.24 5.43 -8.19
CA LEU A 95 -8.64 6.54 -8.93
C LEU A 95 -8.85 7.82 -8.09
N GLY A 96 -8.33 7.83 -6.86
CA GLY A 96 -8.67 8.80 -5.84
C GLY A 96 -8.04 10.14 -6.20
N GLY A 97 -8.86 11.11 -6.64
CA GLY A 97 -8.71 12.56 -6.48
C GLY A 97 -7.42 13.27 -6.94
N GLN A 98 -6.36 12.56 -7.26
CA GLN A 98 -5.05 13.05 -7.72
C GLN A 98 -4.79 12.65 -9.18
N THR A 99 -5.88 12.45 -9.91
CA THR A 99 -5.95 11.78 -11.22
C THR A 99 -5.26 12.51 -12.35
N ASN A 100 -4.84 13.77 -12.19
CA ASN A 100 -4.18 14.47 -13.30
C ASN A 100 -2.67 14.42 -13.24
N HIS A 101 -2.04 14.64 -12.07
CA HIS A 101 -0.58 14.72 -12.04
C HIS A 101 0.06 13.33 -12.22
N PHE A 102 -0.35 12.35 -11.41
CA PHE A 102 0.23 11.01 -11.45
C PHE A 102 -0.03 10.30 -12.78
N VAL A 103 -1.27 10.37 -13.29
CA VAL A 103 -1.63 9.79 -14.60
C VAL A 103 -0.85 10.48 -15.72
N LYS A 104 -0.66 11.80 -15.65
CA LYS A 104 0.13 12.53 -16.66
C LYS A 104 1.60 12.14 -16.62
N THR A 105 2.22 12.05 -15.43
CA THR A 105 3.61 11.60 -15.29
C THR A 105 3.80 10.19 -15.83
N GLN A 106 2.85 9.29 -15.55
CA GLN A 106 2.94 7.90 -16.03
C GLN A 106 2.68 7.79 -17.53
N ALA A 107 1.74 8.57 -18.07
CA ALA A 107 1.49 8.65 -19.51
C ALA A 107 2.71 9.22 -20.27
N GLU A 108 3.34 10.27 -19.74
CA GLU A 108 4.56 10.85 -20.30
C GLU A 108 5.72 9.84 -20.30
N ALA A 109 5.96 9.15 -19.18
CA ALA A 109 6.99 8.11 -19.10
C ALA A 109 6.76 6.97 -20.10
N THR A 110 5.50 6.55 -20.28
CA THR A 110 5.15 5.49 -21.23
C THR A 110 5.31 5.94 -22.68
N LEU A 111 4.94 7.19 -22.98
CA LEU A 111 5.13 7.80 -24.30
C LEU A 111 6.62 7.94 -24.66
N ASP A 112 7.45 8.36 -23.71
CA ASP A 112 8.89 8.47 -23.93
C ASP A 112 9.55 7.10 -24.13
N ALA A 113 9.13 6.08 -23.39
CA ALA A 113 9.57 4.70 -23.63
C ALA A 113 9.18 4.25 -25.06
N MET A 114 7.93 4.47 -25.49
CA MET A 114 7.49 4.12 -26.85
C MET A 114 8.27 4.90 -27.93
N ARG A 115 8.52 6.20 -27.72
CA ARG A 115 9.33 7.02 -28.63
C ARG A 115 10.75 6.49 -28.74
N SER A 116 11.35 6.08 -27.64
CA SER A 116 12.71 5.50 -27.64
C SER A 116 12.79 4.21 -28.47
N CYS A 117 11.72 3.41 -28.50
CA CYS A 117 11.64 2.20 -29.31
C CYS A 117 11.35 2.49 -30.80
N MET A 118 10.78 3.65 -31.14
CA MET A 118 10.48 4.05 -32.52
C MET A 118 11.59 4.84 -33.20
N LEU A 119 12.60 5.30 -32.46
CA LEU A 119 13.79 5.88 -33.08
C LEU A 119 14.56 4.79 -33.83
N PRO A 120 15.02 5.05 -35.07
CA PRO A 120 15.83 4.10 -35.80
C PRO A 120 17.07 3.81 -34.96
N MET A 121 17.23 2.55 -34.55
CA MET A 121 18.46 2.13 -33.88
C MET A 121 19.63 2.56 -34.76
N PRO A 122 20.65 3.28 -34.21
CA PRO A 122 21.80 3.67 -35.01
C PRO A 122 22.36 2.39 -35.60
N SER A 123 22.22 2.26 -36.93
CA SER A 123 22.68 1.09 -37.66
C SER A 123 24.14 0.91 -37.29
N ARG A 124 24.48 -0.23 -36.67
CA ARG A 124 25.86 -0.57 -36.30
C ARG A 124 26.73 -0.38 -37.54
N SER A 125 27.39 0.76 -37.64
CA SER A 125 28.20 1.10 -38.79
C SER A 125 29.41 0.18 -38.75
N SER A 126 29.51 -0.63 -39.81
CA SER A 126 30.65 -1.34 -40.46
C SER A 126 32.09 -1.30 -39.91
N SER A 127 32.42 -0.53 -38.89
CA SER A 127 33.73 -0.40 -38.24
C SER A 127 34.19 -1.66 -37.49
N GLU A 128 33.29 -2.58 -37.10
CA GLU A 128 33.65 -3.79 -36.36
C GLU A 128 34.11 -4.97 -37.24
N LYS A 129 33.93 -4.89 -38.58
CA LYS A 129 34.45 -5.93 -39.49
C LYS A 129 35.96 -5.83 -39.75
N LYS A 130 36.60 -4.67 -39.50
CA LYS A 130 38.03 -4.48 -39.80
C LYS A 130 38.97 -4.95 -38.69
N LYS A 131 38.50 -5.09 -37.45
CA LYS A 131 39.33 -5.61 -36.33
C LYS A 131 39.42 -7.14 -36.29
N ARG A 132 38.42 -7.88 -36.80
CA ARG A 132 38.48 -9.35 -36.88
C ARG A 132 39.35 -9.88 -38.02
N ALA A 133 39.55 -9.12 -39.09
CA ALA A 133 40.43 -9.53 -40.19
C ALA A 133 41.94 -9.37 -39.87
N LYS A 134 42.30 -8.55 -38.87
CA LYS A 134 43.72 -8.29 -38.51
C LYS A 134 44.22 -9.12 -37.32
N ALA A 135 43.36 -9.96 -36.73
CA ALA A 135 43.70 -10.87 -35.65
C ALA A 135 43.84 -12.33 -36.12
N ALA A 136 43.72 -12.57 -37.44
CA ALA A 136 43.84 -13.87 -38.08
C ALA A 136 45.02 -13.94 -39.09
N GLN A 137 45.97 -12.99 -39.00
CA GLN A 137 47.25 -13.00 -39.70
C GLN A 137 48.38 -12.99 -38.68
#